data_AF-A0A498KSD0-F1
#
_entry.id   AF-A0A498KSD0-F1
#
_cell.length_a   1.000
_cell.length_b   1.000
_cell.length_c   1.000
_cell.angle_alpha   90.00
_cell.angle_beta   90.00
_cell.angle_gamma   90.00
#
_symmetry.space_group_name_H-M   'P 1'
#
loop_
_entity.id
_entity.type
_entity.pdbx_description
1 polymer ?
#
loop_
_entity_poly.entity_id
_entity_poly.type
_entity_poly.pdbx_seq_one_letter_code
_entity_poly.pdbx_strand_id
1 'polypeptide(L)'
;MTVVEADGHNVEPFVVKNVFLYSGETYSMLVKADQDPSRNYWITTYVVGRNATTPPGLGIFDYYPDHPRRSPPSVPPAGPALDNVRARLDQSLAIKACQGFIHAPPATSVRVIVLLNT
;
A
#
# COMPACT_ATOMS: atom_id res chain seq x y z
N MET A 1 -1.30 8.72 -2.37
CA MET A 1 0.13 8.31 -2.29
C MET A 1 0.53 7.73 -3.63
N THR A 2 1.80 7.81 -4.01
CA THR A 2 2.32 7.24 -5.26
C THR A 2 3.28 6.11 -4.93
N VAL A 3 3.00 4.90 -5.38
CA VAL A 3 3.91 3.76 -5.22
C VAL A 3 5.03 3.89 -6.24
N VAL A 4 6.28 3.69 -5.82
CA VAL A 4 7.47 3.86 -6.67
C VAL A 4 8.45 2.68 -6.60
N GLU A 5 8.35 1.84 -5.57
CA GLU A 5 9.17 0.64 -5.43
C GLU A 5 8.38 -0.47 -4.74
N ALA A 6 8.67 -1.72 -5.13
CA ALA A 6 8.19 -2.94 -4.49
C ALA A 6 9.34 -3.98 -4.43
N ASP A 7 9.52 -4.60 -3.26
CA ASP A 7 10.53 -5.64 -2.97
C ASP A 7 11.97 -5.28 -3.42
N GLY A 8 12.38 -4.05 -3.18
CA GLY A 8 13.68 -3.49 -3.53
C GLY A 8 13.84 -3.09 -5.00
N HIS A 9 12.77 -3.14 -5.80
CA HIS A 9 12.81 -2.85 -7.23
C HIS A 9 11.88 -1.70 -7.61
N ASN A 10 12.39 -0.81 -8.47
CA ASN A 10 11.59 0.31 -8.98
C ASN A 10 10.41 -0.20 -9.83
N VAL A 11 9.23 0.36 -9.57
CA VAL A 11 8.01 0.06 -10.33
C VAL A 11 7.56 1.28 -11.12
N GLU A 12 6.80 1.06 -12.18
CA GLU A 12 6.08 2.14 -12.88
C GLU A 12 5.22 2.90 -11.86
N PRO A 13 5.40 4.22 -11.67
CA PRO A 13 4.68 4.93 -10.64
C PRO A 13 3.17 4.92 -10.86
N PHE A 14 2.40 4.57 -9.82
CA PHE A 14 0.95 4.65 -9.86
C PHE A 14 0.37 5.21 -8.57
N VAL A 15 -0.73 5.96 -8.70
CA VAL A 15 -1.36 6.68 -7.59
C VAL A 15 -2.43 5.80 -6.96
N VAL A 16 -2.38 5.66 -5.64
CA VAL A 16 -3.34 4.89 -4.84
C VAL A 16 -3.84 5.68 -3.63
N LYS A 17 -5.00 5.26 -3.11
CA LYS A 17 -5.57 5.77 -1.85
C LYS A 17 -5.09 4.99 -0.62
N ASN A 18 -4.74 3.73 -0.81
CA ASN A 18 -4.19 2.83 0.20
C ASN A 18 -3.32 1.78 -0.49
N VAL A 19 -2.49 1.08 0.28
CA VAL A 19 -1.70 -0.07 -0.17
C VAL A 19 -2.14 -1.29 0.62
N PHE A 20 -2.44 -2.38 -0.07
CA PHE A 20 -2.54 -3.71 0.52
C PHE A 20 -1.14 -4.29 0.65
N LEU A 21 -0.77 -4.71 1.86
CA LEU A 21 0.57 -5.22 2.19
C LEU A 21 0.44 -6.60 2.83
N TYR A 22 1.14 -7.59 2.28
CA TYR A 22 1.21 -8.94 2.81
C TYR A 22 2.57 -9.25 3.43
N SER A 23 2.61 -10.31 4.23
CA SER A 23 3.83 -10.72 4.93
C SER A 23 4.93 -11.09 3.94
N GLY A 24 6.08 -10.44 4.07
CA GLY A 24 7.25 -10.64 3.22
C GLY A 24 7.41 -9.61 2.10
N GLU A 25 6.39 -8.81 1.83
CA GLU A 25 6.46 -7.72 0.85
C GLU A 25 7.00 -6.43 1.48
N THR A 26 7.66 -5.59 0.67
CA THR A 26 8.08 -4.23 1.02
C THR A 26 7.70 -3.24 -0.08
N TYR A 27 7.36 -2.01 0.29
CA TYR A 27 7.03 -0.95 -0.68
C TYR A 27 7.62 0.39 -0.24
N SER A 28 8.05 1.20 -1.21
CA SER A 28 8.28 2.63 -1.02
C SER A 28 7.20 3.44 -1.73
N MET A 29 6.71 4.46 -1.03
CA MET A 29 5.66 5.35 -1.52
C MET A 29 5.99 6.82 -1.22
N LEU A 30 5.62 7.67 -2.17
CA LEU A 30 5.71 9.12 -2.03
C LEU A 30 4.35 9.67 -1.58
N VAL A 31 4.37 10.49 -0.54
CA VAL A 31 3.21 11.22 -0.05
C VAL A 31 3.52 12.71 -0.15
N LYS A 32 2.63 13.44 -0.81
CA LYS A 32 2.72 14.90 -0.90
C LYS A 32 1.88 15.51 0.23
N ALA A 33 2.51 16.34 1.06
CA ALA A 33 1.84 17.07 2.13
C ALA A 33 1.22 18.37 1.60
N ASP A 34 0.20 18.25 0.76
CA ASP A 34 -0.49 19.39 0.11
C ASP A 34 -1.92 19.63 0.61
N GLN A 35 -2.25 19.03 1.76
CA GLN A 35 -3.51 19.27 2.44
C GLN A 35 -3.41 20.49 3.38
N ASP A 36 -4.51 20.85 4.02
CA ASP A 36 -4.60 21.95 4.98
C ASP A 36 -3.52 21.81 6.08
N PRO A 37 -2.53 22.73 6.13
CA PRO A 37 -1.39 22.61 7.01
C PRO A 37 -1.71 23.00 8.46
N SER A 38 -2.94 23.43 8.75
CA SER A 38 -3.39 23.80 10.09
C SER A 38 -3.96 22.63 10.89
N ARG A 39 -3.83 21.39 10.39
CA ARG A 39 -4.30 20.16 11.04
C ARG A 39 -3.46 18.93 10.75
N ASN A 40 -3.54 17.99 11.69
CA ASN A 40 -2.97 16.66 11.57
C ASN A 40 -3.93 15.70 10.85
N TYR A 41 -3.38 14.59 10.33
CA TYR A 41 -4.13 13.59 9.56
C TYR A 41 -3.95 12.18 10.14
N TRP A 42 -4.95 11.32 9.94
CA TRP A 42 -4.87 9.93 10.38
C TRP A 42 -4.02 9.08 9.43
N ILE A 43 -3.16 8.25 10.00
CA ILE A 43 -2.59 7.07 9.36
C ILE A 43 -3.30 5.86 9.97
N THR A 44 -3.83 4.97 9.13
CA THR A 44 -4.62 3.83 9.59
C THR A 44 -4.18 2.55 8.91
N THR A 45 -4.11 1.45 9.66
CA THR A 45 -3.84 0.10 9.13
C THR A 45 -4.96 -0.86 9.53
N TYR A 46 -5.41 -1.67 8.56
CA TYR A 46 -6.54 -2.58 8.70
C TYR A 46 -6.15 -4.00 8.31
N VAL A 47 -6.77 -4.98 8.98
CA VAL A 47 -6.68 -6.39 8.60
C VAL A 47 -7.62 -6.65 7.42
N VAL A 48 -7.10 -7.30 6.37
CA VAL A 48 -7.86 -7.76 5.20
C VAL A 48 -7.56 -9.23 4.90
N GLY A 49 -8.39 -9.88 4.09
CA GLY A 49 -8.18 -11.28 3.69
C GLY A 49 -8.57 -12.33 4.73
N ARG A 50 -9.07 -11.89 5.90
CA ARG A 50 -9.67 -12.73 6.94
C ARG A 50 -10.68 -11.93 7.74
N ASN A 51 -11.53 -12.61 8.50
CA ASN A 51 -12.40 -11.94 9.47
C ASN A 51 -11.54 -11.18 10.49
N ALA A 52 -11.84 -9.89 10.69
CA ALA A 52 -11.05 -8.97 11.48
C ALA A 52 -11.73 -8.69 12.83
N THR A 53 -11.25 -9.35 13.88
CA THR A 53 -11.60 -9.03 15.29
C THR A 53 -10.59 -8.10 15.95
N THR A 54 -9.48 -7.80 15.25
CA THR A 54 -8.41 -6.94 15.72
C THR A 54 -8.75 -5.47 15.44
N PRO A 55 -8.61 -4.56 16.42
CA PRO A 55 -8.75 -3.13 16.19
C PRO A 55 -7.75 -2.61 15.13
N PRO A 56 -8.08 -1.53 14.40
CA PRO A 56 -7.13 -0.93 13.46
C PRO A 56 -5.93 -0.32 14.17
N GLY A 57 -4.77 -0.36 13.52
CA GLY A 57 -3.61 0.42 13.94
C GLY A 57 -3.83 1.88 13.58
N LEU A 58 -3.56 2.78 14.52
CA LEU A 58 -3.72 4.22 14.34
C LEU A 58 -2.37 4.93 14.53
N GLY A 59 -2.11 5.91 13.68
CA GLY A 59 -1.00 6.84 13.76
C GLY A 59 -1.42 8.24 13.33
N ILE A 60 -0.58 9.22 13.59
CA ILE A 60 -0.81 10.62 13.23
C ILE A 60 0.26 11.04 12.23
N PHE A 61 -0.18 11.51 11.07
CA PHE A 61 0.65 12.28 10.15
C PHE A 61 0.60 13.74 10.61
N ASP A 62 1.64 14.15 11.33
CA ASP A 62 1.76 15.46 11.96
C ASP A 62 2.23 16.52 10.95
N TYR A 63 1.51 17.65 10.85
CA TYR A 63 1.87 18.78 10.00
C TYR A 63 2.50 19.88 10.87
N TYR A 64 3.82 20.02 10.81
CA TYR A 64 4.53 21.06 11.56
C TYR A 64 4.04 22.48 11.15
N PRO A 65 3.83 23.43 12.10
CA PRO A 65 4.20 23.41 13.52
C PRO A 65 3.10 22.92 14.47
N ASP A 66 2.10 22.17 13.99
CA ASP A 66 1.11 21.60 14.90
C ASP A 66 1.74 20.63 15.89
N HIS A 67 1.03 20.40 16.99
CA HIS A 67 1.54 19.58 18.08
C HIS A 67 1.26 18.09 17.79
N PRO A 68 2.25 17.16 17.91
CA PRO A 68 2.09 15.74 17.60
C PRO A 68 1.00 15.00 18.40
N ARG A 69 0.62 15.53 19.57
CA ARG A 69 -0.48 14.99 20.39
C ARG A 69 -1.86 15.54 20.02
N ARG A 70 -1.93 16.49 19.10
CA ARG A 70 -3.21 17.04 18.64
C ARG A 70 -3.83 16.05 17.66
N SER A 71 -4.93 15.44 18.07
CA SER A 71 -5.66 14.50 17.23
C SER A 71 -6.14 15.18 15.95
N PRO A 72 -6.12 14.46 14.81
CA PRO A 72 -6.83 14.90 13.62
C PRO A 72 -8.32 15.18 13.95
N PRO A 73 -8.93 16.22 13.35
CA PRO A 73 -10.29 16.63 13.70
C PRO A 73 -11.39 15.70 13.16
N SER A 74 -11.05 14.78 12.26
CA SER A 74 -11.99 13.79 11.72
C SER A 74 -11.96 12.49 12.51
N VAL A 75 -12.95 11.63 12.31
CA VAL A 75 -12.82 10.21 12.69
C VAL A 75 -11.77 9.52 11.79
N PRO A 76 -11.08 8.47 12.27
CA PRO A 76 -10.24 7.64 11.41
C PRO A 76 -11.04 7.10 10.22
N PRO A 77 -10.50 7.15 8.98
CA PRO A 77 -11.20 6.67 7.80
C PRO A 77 -11.47 5.17 7.91
N ALA A 78 -12.64 4.70 7.47
CA ALA A 78 -12.91 3.26 7.44
C ALA A 78 -11.95 2.53 6.49
N GLY A 79 -11.51 1.34 6.91
CA GLY A 79 -10.71 0.45 6.06
C GLY A 79 -11.52 -0.15 4.91
N PRO A 80 -10.83 -0.69 3.88
CA PRO A 80 -11.49 -1.45 2.83
C PRO A 80 -12.18 -2.70 3.41
N ALA A 81 -13.25 -3.15 2.75
CA ALA A 81 -13.93 -4.39 3.14
C ALA A 81 -12.96 -5.58 3.05
N LEU A 82 -12.96 -6.42 4.10
CA LEU A 82 -12.03 -7.53 4.29
C LEU A 82 -12.05 -8.57 3.15
N ASP A 83 -13.21 -8.73 2.52
CA ASP A 83 -13.52 -9.67 1.45
C ASP A 83 -13.46 -9.02 0.06
N ASN A 84 -13.09 -7.74 -0.06
CA ASN A 84 -12.94 -7.08 -1.35
C ASN A 84 -11.68 -7.62 -2.06
N VAL A 85 -11.84 -8.74 -2.75
CA VAL A 85 -10.78 -9.37 -3.56
C VAL A 85 -10.43 -8.51 -4.76
N ARG A 86 -11.43 -7.82 -5.36
CA ARG A 86 -11.25 -7.02 -6.57
C ARG A 86 -10.19 -5.93 -6.37
N ALA A 87 -10.33 -5.10 -5.34
CA ALA A 87 -9.39 -4.01 -5.09
C ALA A 87 -7.96 -4.51 -4.82
N ARG A 88 -7.83 -5.68 -4.20
CA ARG A 88 -6.54 -6.31 -3.91
C ARG A 88 -5.89 -6.83 -5.19
N LEU A 89 -6.67 -7.49 -6.05
CA LEU A 89 -6.22 -7.94 -7.36
C LEU A 89 -5.84 -6.76 -8.26
N ASP A 90 -6.65 -5.71 -8.28
CA ASP A 90 -6.40 -4.51 -9.10
C ASP A 90 -5.07 -3.84 -8.71
N GLN A 91 -4.73 -3.77 -7.42
CA GLN A 91 -3.40 -3.30 -6.98
C GLN A 91 -2.29 -4.23 -7.46
N SER A 92 -2.41 -5.55 -7.26
CA SER A 92 -1.39 -6.52 -7.69
C SER A 92 -1.12 -6.44 -9.19
N LEU A 93 -2.16 -6.23 -10.00
CA LEU A 93 -2.04 -6.08 -11.46
C LEU A 93 -1.52 -4.70 -11.91
N ALA A 94 -1.58 -3.68 -11.04
CA ALA A 94 -1.04 -2.36 -11.33
C ALA A 94 0.50 -2.33 -11.24
N ILE A 95 1.10 -3.24 -10.47
CA ILE A 95 2.54 -3.31 -10.28
C ILE A 95 3.21 -3.79 -11.57
N LYS A 96 4.04 -2.93 -12.15
CA LYS A 96 4.82 -3.20 -13.37
C LYS A 96 6.25 -2.74 -13.14
N ALA A 97 7.21 -3.47 -13.69
CA ALA A 97 8.61 -3.07 -13.61
C ALA A 97 8.84 -1.72 -14.32
N CYS A 98 9.60 -0.83 -13.67
CA CYS A 98 9.88 0.50 -14.19
C CYS A 98 10.73 0.44 -15.47
N GLN A 99 10.29 1.15 -16.52
CA GLN A 99 10.99 1.24 -17.78
C GLN A 99 12.40 1.81 -17.57
N GLY A 100 13.39 1.17 -18.19
CA GLY A 100 14.80 1.54 -18.05
C GLY A 100 15.51 0.94 -16.83
N PHE A 101 14.78 0.36 -15.86
CA PHE A 101 15.33 -0.36 -14.70
C PHE A 101 15.00 -1.86 -14.72
N ILE A 102 14.47 -2.36 -15.84
CA ILE A 102 13.97 -3.72 -16.00
C ILE A 102 15.04 -4.68 -16.55
N HIS A 103 15.12 -5.85 -15.93
CA HIS A 103 15.71 -7.04 -16.54
C HIS A 103 14.58 -7.91 -17.10
N ALA A 104 14.44 -7.95 -18.43
CA ALA A 104 13.37 -8.72 -19.06
C ALA A 104 13.54 -10.23 -18.80
N PRO A 105 12.46 -10.96 -18.51
CA PRO A 105 12.53 -12.41 -18.36
C PRO A 105 12.91 -13.07 -19.70
N PRO A 106 13.51 -14.28 -19.68
CA PRO A 106 13.72 -15.07 -20.89
C PRO A 106 12.42 -15.31 -21.65
N ALA A 107 12.48 -15.28 -22.99
CA ALA A 107 11.31 -15.44 -23.85
C ALA A 107 10.67 -16.85 -23.78
N THR A 108 11.44 -17.85 -23.35
CA THR A 108 10.95 -19.23 -23.17
C THR A 108 11.40 -19.82 -21.84
N SER A 109 10.61 -20.73 -21.30
CA SER A 109 10.94 -21.50 -20.10
C SER A 109 11.59 -22.84 -20.48
N VAL A 110 12.67 -23.21 -19.80
CA VAL A 110 13.29 -24.54 -19.96
C VAL A 110 12.59 -25.60 -19.09
N ARG A 111 12.00 -25.19 -17.96
CA ARG A 111 11.28 -26.06 -17.02
C ARG A 111 10.06 -25.33 -16.48
N VAL A 112 8.98 -26.09 -16.23
CA VAL A 112 7.75 -25.63 -15.58
C VAL A 112 7.44 -26.60 -14.45
N ILE A 113 7.13 -26.06 -13.26
CA ILE A 113 6.74 -26.83 -12.07
C ILE A 113 5.31 -26.42 -11.71
N VAL A 114 4.43 -27.39 -11.46
CA VAL A 114 3.05 -27.16 -11.03
C VAL A 114 2.94 -27.48 -9.55
N LEU A 115 2.53 -26.50 -8.73
CA LEU A 115 2.39 -26.62 -7.28
C LEU A 115 0.92 -26.42 -6.91
N LEU A 116 0.25 -27.48 -6.45
CA LEU A 116 -1.12 -27.42 -5.93
C LEU A 116 -1.07 -27.28 -4.41
N ASN A 117 -1.60 -26.16 -3.90
CA ASN A 117 -1.85 -26.01 -2.47
C ASN A 117 -3.25 -26.57 -2.18
N THR A 118 -3.32 -27.76 -1.59
CA THR A 118 -4.56 -28.43 -1.15
C THR A 118 -4.87 -28.15 0.31
#